data_AF-A0A957Y492-F1
#
_entry.id   AF-A0A957Y492-F1
#
_cell.length_a   1.000
_cell.length_b   1.000
_cell.length_c   1.000
_cell.angle_alpha   90.00
_cell.angle_beta   90.00
_cell.angle_gamma   90.00
#
_symmetry.space_group_name_H-M   'P 1'
#
loop_
_entity.id
_entity.type
_entity.pdbx_description
1 polymer ?
#
loop_
_entity_poly.entity_id
_entity_poly.type
_entity_poly.pdbx_seq_one_letter_code
_entity_poly.pdbx_strand_id
1 'polypeptide(L)'
;SPAQAFTSIVLRDKAINDPQTDRWQMDLTSSAIRTAARLADEVRLGQHLHIVIGREVERIVADPELIKRLRDTYRLRQEHAGRRVCNGKAVLDAAEVDLTNLGLTTLHFDQFDALREALNAYGDLLIAEGVYHVVSGRTEMAGAAMDAAAGMATPPELEVLQTPRSGRSVATTVAFCLPGASGTVAPTATASPTALADPSLVRWLFNQTASAAGSIAAAFNWDVVQRINEVTTTVNVTLDDVGLRVYDTAVLSPGLLHQLVLDQVDGGLEIVPGAAGDASHQQILEMITMIGGRPALPENLVAPGDTAPDAGPVLVDLRSRLENLRTSAAALIAFMNGTLTGSTNAQKGAMRNAARWGIVPQTSARRALPE
;
A
#
# COMPACT_ATOMS: atom_id res chain seq x y z
N SER A 1 -7.53 -26.45 4.68
CA SER A 1 -6.13 -26.58 4.20
C SER A 1 -5.77 -28.07 4.20
N PRO A 2 -4.88 -28.57 3.31
CA PRO A 2 -4.39 -29.95 3.38
C PRO A 2 -3.89 -30.32 4.78
N ALA A 3 -3.14 -29.43 5.45
CA ALA A 3 -2.63 -29.66 6.80
C ALA A 3 -3.74 -29.82 7.85
N GLN A 4 -4.78 -28.99 7.80
CA GLN A 4 -5.96 -29.13 8.68
C GLN A 4 -6.70 -30.45 8.42
N ALA A 5 -6.84 -30.86 7.15
CA ALA A 5 -7.50 -32.12 6.81
C ALA A 5 -6.71 -33.33 7.35
N PHE A 6 -5.38 -33.33 7.19
CA PHE A 6 -4.51 -34.34 7.77
C PHE A 6 -4.56 -34.35 9.31
N THR A 7 -4.62 -33.17 9.94
CA THR A 7 -4.77 -33.05 11.40
C THR A 7 -6.05 -33.74 11.86
N SER A 8 -7.19 -33.45 11.22
CA SER A 8 -8.47 -34.09 11.53
C SER A 8 -8.43 -35.61 11.30
N ILE A 9 -7.75 -36.09 10.26
CA ILE A 9 -7.59 -37.53 9.99
C ILE A 9 -6.81 -38.19 11.12
N VAL A 10 -5.66 -37.62 11.54
CA VAL A 10 -4.81 -38.18 12.60
C VAL A 10 -5.55 -38.24 13.94
N LEU A 11 -6.22 -37.15 14.32
CA LEU A 11 -6.98 -37.09 15.57
C LEU A 11 -8.16 -38.07 15.56
N ARG A 12 -8.87 -38.19 14.42
CA ARG A 12 -9.97 -39.13 14.27
C ARG A 12 -9.50 -40.59 14.31
N ASP A 13 -8.37 -40.91 13.68
CA ASP A 13 -7.78 -42.25 13.74
C ASP A 13 -7.46 -42.63 15.20
N LYS A 14 -6.88 -41.70 15.96
CA LYS A 14 -6.60 -41.91 17.39
C LYS A 14 -7.86 -42.04 18.24
N ALA A 15 -8.89 -41.25 17.99
CA ALA A 15 -10.17 -41.38 18.68
C ALA A 15 -10.82 -42.76 18.49
N ILE A 16 -10.61 -43.42 17.35
CA ILE A 16 -11.20 -44.73 17.04
C ILE A 16 -10.32 -45.88 17.57
N ASN A 17 -9.00 -45.75 17.47
CA ASN A 17 -8.07 -46.87 17.66
C ASN A 17 -7.26 -46.82 18.97
N ASP A 18 -7.42 -45.81 19.82
CA ASP A 18 -6.69 -45.75 21.10
C ASP A 18 -7.25 -46.78 22.11
N PRO A 19 -6.38 -47.50 22.87
CA PRO A 19 -6.81 -48.44 23.90
C PRO A 19 -7.67 -47.81 25.01
N GLN A 20 -7.56 -46.50 25.23
CA GLN A 20 -8.42 -45.74 26.13
C GLN A 20 -9.46 -44.97 25.32
N THR A 21 -10.71 -45.46 25.36
CA THR A 21 -11.83 -45.02 24.53
C THR A 21 -12.07 -43.51 24.57
N ASP A 22 -11.81 -42.84 25.68
CA ASP A 22 -12.16 -41.43 25.89
C ASP A 22 -10.99 -40.46 25.74
N ARG A 23 -9.75 -40.96 25.56
CA ARG A 23 -8.54 -40.12 25.63
C ARG A 23 -8.44 -39.09 24.51
N TRP A 24 -8.88 -39.45 23.31
CA TRP A 24 -8.80 -38.62 22.10
C TRP A 24 -10.17 -38.17 21.58
N GLN A 25 -11.22 -38.37 22.39
CA GLN A 25 -12.53 -37.85 22.04
C GLN A 25 -12.54 -36.35 22.28
N MET A 26 -12.51 -35.59 21.19
CA MET A 26 -12.63 -34.13 21.20
C MET A 26 -14.05 -33.75 20.78
N ASP A 27 -14.83 -33.21 21.70
CA ASP A 27 -16.16 -32.66 21.41
C ASP A 27 -16.07 -31.13 21.28
N LEU A 28 -15.87 -30.67 20.05
CA LEU A 28 -15.63 -29.26 19.75
C LEU A 28 -16.88 -28.60 19.16
N THR A 29 -17.72 -28.05 20.04
CA THR A 29 -18.86 -27.22 19.62
C THR A 29 -18.42 -25.81 19.20
N SER A 30 -19.15 -25.19 18.27
CA SER A 30 -18.83 -23.82 17.82
C SER A 30 -18.85 -22.79 18.97
N SER A 31 -19.72 -22.99 19.96
CA SER A 31 -19.79 -22.17 21.17
C SER A 31 -18.58 -22.36 22.07
N ALA A 32 -18.16 -23.61 22.31
CA ALA A 32 -17.00 -23.92 23.13
C ALA A 32 -15.72 -23.38 22.48
N ILE A 33 -15.53 -23.59 21.17
CA ILE A 33 -14.37 -23.08 20.42
C ILE A 33 -14.25 -21.54 20.54
N ARG A 34 -15.35 -20.80 20.33
CA ARG A 34 -15.32 -19.33 20.42
C ARG A 34 -14.96 -18.84 21.81
N THR A 35 -15.43 -19.54 22.84
CA THR A 35 -15.12 -19.20 24.23
C THR A 35 -13.68 -19.56 24.56
N ALA A 36 -13.24 -20.76 24.20
CA ALA A 36 -11.86 -21.22 24.33
C ALA A 36 -10.85 -20.28 23.65
N ALA A 37 -11.13 -19.84 22.42
CA ALA A 37 -10.28 -18.89 21.70
C ALA A 37 -10.15 -17.55 22.44
N ARG A 38 -11.26 -17.04 23.00
CA ARG A 38 -11.24 -15.82 23.82
C ARG A 38 -10.41 -16.00 25.10
N LEU A 39 -10.56 -17.15 25.78
CA LEU A 39 -9.75 -17.49 26.94
C LEU A 39 -8.26 -17.53 26.57
N ALA A 40 -7.93 -18.15 25.43
CA ALA A 40 -6.57 -18.22 24.90
C ALA A 40 -5.97 -16.83 24.65
N ASP A 41 -6.75 -15.91 24.07
CA ASP A 41 -6.30 -14.53 23.83
C ASP A 41 -6.02 -13.78 25.14
N GLU A 42 -6.86 -13.92 26.17
CA GLU A 42 -6.59 -13.31 27.48
C GLU A 42 -5.34 -13.88 28.15
N VAL A 43 -5.11 -15.20 28.05
CA VAL A 43 -3.89 -15.83 28.57
C VAL A 43 -2.67 -15.34 27.76
N ARG A 44 -2.82 -15.16 26.44
CA ARG A 44 -1.76 -14.61 25.58
C ARG A 44 -1.36 -13.19 25.94
N LEU A 45 -2.31 -12.38 26.43
CA LEU A 45 -2.04 -11.04 26.99
C LEU A 45 -1.33 -11.07 28.36
N GLY A 46 -0.96 -12.25 28.87
CA GLY A 46 -0.18 -12.42 30.10
C GLY A 46 -1.03 -12.64 31.35
N GLN A 47 -2.35 -12.86 31.22
CA GLN A 47 -3.18 -13.23 32.36
C GLN A 47 -3.03 -14.72 32.69
N HIS A 48 -3.02 -15.05 33.98
CA HIS A 48 -3.02 -16.44 34.41
C HIS A 48 -4.40 -17.08 34.13
N LEU A 49 -4.44 -18.30 33.57
CA LEU A 49 -5.68 -18.98 33.18
C LEU A 49 -6.73 -19.04 34.30
N HIS A 50 -6.32 -19.33 35.54
CA HIS A 50 -7.25 -19.36 36.69
C HIS A 50 -7.90 -18.01 36.99
N ILE A 51 -7.23 -16.89 36.66
CA ILE A 51 -7.77 -15.53 36.82
C ILE A 51 -8.77 -15.25 35.69
N VAL A 52 -8.44 -15.62 34.46
CA VAL A 52 -9.33 -15.49 33.29
C VAL A 52 -10.65 -16.24 33.56
N ILE A 53 -10.56 -17.51 33.97
CA ILE A 53 -11.74 -18.31 34.35
C ILE A 53 -12.47 -17.69 35.54
N GLY A 54 -11.74 -17.18 36.54
CA GLY A 54 -12.34 -16.53 37.70
C GLY A 54 -13.17 -15.30 37.33
N ARG A 55 -12.70 -14.50 36.35
CA ARG A 55 -13.45 -13.33 35.86
C ARG A 55 -14.74 -13.76 35.18
N GLU A 56 -14.71 -14.84 34.41
CA GLU A 56 -15.90 -15.41 33.77
C GLU A 56 -16.89 -15.98 34.79
N VAL A 57 -16.40 -16.67 35.82
CA VAL A 57 -17.21 -17.15 36.95
C VAL A 57 -17.89 -15.99 37.66
N GLU A 58 -17.16 -14.92 38.00
CA GLU A 58 -17.75 -13.74 38.64
C GLU A 58 -18.75 -13.02 37.74
N ARG A 59 -18.50 -12.98 36.43
CA ARG A 59 -19.42 -12.42 35.43
C ARG A 59 -20.71 -13.23 35.31
N ILE A 60 -20.63 -14.56 35.38
CA ILE A 60 -21.79 -15.46 35.40
C ILE A 60 -22.64 -15.22 36.65
N VAL A 61 -22.00 -15.10 37.81
CA VAL A 61 -22.69 -14.93 39.09
C VAL A 61 -23.35 -13.55 39.20
N ALA A 62 -22.69 -12.49 38.71
CA ALA A 62 -23.21 -11.12 38.60
C ALA A 62 -23.82 -10.49 39.89
N ASP A 63 -23.65 -11.12 41.06
CA ASP A 63 -24.11 -10.66 42.36
C ASP A 63 -22.89 -10.30 43.24
N PRO A 64 -22.75 -9.03 43.67
CA PRO A 64 -21.62 -8.58 44.49
C PRO A 64 -21.41 -9.36 45.80
N GLU A 65 -22.47 -9.80 46.48
CA GLU A 65 -22.37 -10.51 47.76
C GLU A 65 -21.92 -11.96 47.56
N LEU A 66 -22.44 -12.62 46.53
CA LEU A 66 -22.01 -13.97 46.14
C LEU A 66 -20.55 -13.96 45.64
N ILE A 67 -20.17 -12.96 44.84
CA ILE A 67 -18.79 -12.79 44.35
C ILE A 67 -17.82 -12.62 45.53
N LYS A 68 -18.18 -11.82 46.54
CA LYS A 68 -17.35 -11.65 47.73
C LYS A 68 -17.14 -12.98 48.47
N ARG A 69 -18.21 -13.76 48.67
CA ARG A 69 -18.13 -15.11 49.26
C ARG A 69 -17.26 -16.07 48.46
N LEU A 70 -17.35 -16.03 47.12
CA LEU A 70 -16.50 -16.83 46.24
C LEU A 70 -15.03 -16.44 46.34
N ARG A 71 -14.71 -15.13 46.35
CA ARG A 71 -13.34 -14.63 46.53
C ARG A 71 -12.77 -15.00 47.91
N ASP A 72 -13.60 -15.03 48.94
CA ASP A 72 -13.19 -15.40 50.29
C ASP A 72 -12.99 -16.91 50.48
N THR A 73 -13.76 -17.74 49.76
CA THR A 73 -13.70 -19.20 49.86
C THR A 73 -12.67 -19.79 48.90
N TYR A 74 -12.72 -19.41 47.62
CA TYR A 74 -11.86 -19.90 46.54
C TYR A 74 -10.80 -18.87 46.17
N ARG A 75 -9.78 -18.75 47.02
CA ARG A 75 -8.70 -17.77 46.86
C ARG A 75 -7.65 -18.25 45.85
N LEU A 76 -7.11 -17.34 45.04
CA LEU A 76 -5.98 -17.66 44.16
C LEU A 76 -4.66 -17.83 44.94
N ARG A 77 -4.48 -17.02 45.99
CA ARG A 77 -3.38 -17.09 46.96
C ARG A 77 -3.88 -16.70 48.34
N GLN A 78 -3.21 -17.19 49.39
CA GLN A 78 -3.54 -16.89 50.79
C GLN A 78 -3.56 -15.38 51.09
N GLU A 79 -2.64 -14.63 50.47
CA GLU A 79 -2.48 -13.17 50.61
C GLU A 79 -3.56 -12.32 49.89
N HIS A 80 -4.48 -12.95 49.16
CA HIS A 80 -5.53 -12.29 48.36
C HIS A 80 -6.94 -12.41 48.97
N ALA A 81 -7.07 -12.74 50.25
CA ALA A 81 -8.38 -12.83 50.91
C ALA A 81 -9.21 -11.54 50.72
N GLY A 82 -10.40 -11.68 50.10
CA GLY A 82 -11.32 -10.57 49.80
C GLY A 82 -10.82 -9.55 48.77
N ARG A 83 -9.68 -9.77 48.10
CA ARG A 83 -9.07 -8.84 47.16
C ARG A 83 -8.77 -9.56 45.83
N ARG A 84 -9.08 -8.93 44.69
CA ARG A 84 -8.97 -9.50 43.32
C ARG A 84 -10.06 -10.53 43.01
N VAL A 85 -9.83 -11.35 41.99
CA VAL A 85 -10.77 -12.32 41.39
C VAL A 85 -10.66 -13.68 42.10
N CYS A 86 -11.75 -14.44 42.18
CA CYS A 86 -11.76 -15.81 42.67
C CYS A 86 -10.88 -16.76 41.82
N ASN A 87 -10.50 -17.91 42.39
CA ASN A 87 -9.82 -18.97 41.65
C ASN A 87 -10.85 -19.75 40.83
N GLY A 88 -10.99 -19.38 39.54
CA GLY A 88 -12.00 -19.95 38.67
C GLY A 88 -11.91 -21.47 38.53
N LYS A 89 -10.70 -22.03 38.44
CA LYS A 89 -10.53 -23.50 38.33
C LYS A 89 -11.01 -24.20 39.60
N ALA A 90 -10.68 -23.68 40.78
CA ALA A 90 -11.13 -24.26 42.04
C ALA A 90 -12.66 -24.17 42.21
N VAL A 91 -13.30 -23.12 41.69
CA VAL A 91 -14.76 -23.01 41.68
C VAL A 91 -15.39 -24.04 40.73
N LEU A 92 -14.83 -24.21 39.52
CA LEU A 92 -15.36 -25.19 38.56
C LEU A 92 -15.18 -26.65 39.03
N ASP A 93 -14.15 -26.93 39.82
CA ASP A 93 -13.87 -28.26 40.41
C ASP A 93 -14.64 -28.54 41.71
N ALA A 94 -15.25 -27.52 42.31
CA ALA A 94 -15.96 -27.67 43.58
C ALA A 94 -17.23 -28.53 43.44
N ALA A 95 -17.57 -29.24 44.51
CA ALA A 95 -18.82 -29.99 44.56
C ALA A 95 -20.02 -29.04 44.55
N GLU A 96 -21.08 -29.40 43.82
CA GLU A 96 -22.31 -28.58 43.74
C GLU A 96 -22.91 -28.27 45.11
N VAL A 97 -22.79 -29.19 46.07
CA VAL A 97 -23.25 -29.00 47.45
C VAL A 97 -22.56 -27.80 48.11
N ASP A 98 -21.24 -27.67 47.93
CA ASP A 98 -20.46 -26.58 48.51
C ASP A 98 -20.82 -25.24 47.86
N LEU A 99 -21.05 -25.24 46.55
CA LEU A 99 -21.48 -24.05 45.81
C LEU A 99 -22.91 -23.64 46.16
N THR A 100 -23.81 -24.60 46.40
CA THR A 100 -25.18 -24.37 46.84
C THR A 100 -25.20 -23.74 48.25
N ASN A 101 -24.34 -24.23 49.16
CA ASN A 101 -24.17 -23.64 50.49
C ASN A 101 -23.70 -22.17 50.44
N LEU A 102 -22.99 -21.79 49.38
CA LEU A 102 -22.60 -20.39 49.13
C LEU A 102 -23.73 -19.55 48.53
N GLY A 103 -24.87 -20.14 48.17
CA GLY A 103 -26.04 -19.45 47.62
C GLY A 103 -26.14 -19.47 46.09
N LEU A 104 -25.36 -20.31 45.41
CA LEU A 104 -25.47 -20.50 43.96
C LEU A 104 -26.67 -21.40 43.62
N THR A 105 -27.39 -21.00 42.58
CA THR A 105 -28.55 -21.71 42.01
C THR A 105 -28.19 -22.61 40.84
N THR A 106 -29.13 -23.46 40.43
CA THR A 106 -29.02 -24.34 39.26
C THR A 106 -28.70 -23.60 37.96
N LEU A 107 -29.21 -22.38 37.78
CA LEU A 107 -28.90 -21.55 36.60
C LEU A 107 -27.40 -21.20 36.51
N HIS A 108 -26.71 -21.04 37.64
CA HIS A 108 -25.26 -20.83 37.61
C HIS A 108 -24.51 -22.11 37.26
N PHE A 109 -25.01 -23.27 37.70
CA PHE A 109 -24.40 -24.57 37.40
C PHE A 109 -24.43 -24.87 35.90
N ASP A 110 -25.56 -24.65 35.23
CA ASP A 110 -25.67 -24.80 33.77
C ASP A 110 -24.64 -23.93 33.03
N GLN A 111 -24.41 -22.70 33.51
CA GLN A 111 -23.42 -21.79 32.92
C GLN A 111 -21.97 -22.19 33.27
N PHE A 112 -21.73 -22.78 34.44
CA PHE A 112 -20.43 -23.34 34.80
C PHE A 112 -20.12 -24.60 33.98
N ASP A 113 -21.11 -25.43 33.65
CA ASP A 113 -20.93 -26.56 32.73
C ASP A 113 -20.52 -26.10 31.35
N ALA A 114 -21.17 -25.08 30.79
CA ALA A 114 -20.75 -24.49 29.53
C ALA A 114 -19.31 -23.92 29.58
N LEU A 115 -18.90 -23.36 30.73
CA LEU A 115 -17.53 -22.88 30.93
C LEU A 115 -16.52 -24.03 31.09
N ARG A 116 -16.89 -25.15 31.72
CA ARG A 116 -16.09 -26.39 31.77
C ARG A 116 -15.92 -26.97 30.37
N GLU A 117 -16.97 -27.03 29.57
CA GLU A 117 -16.90 -27.47 28.17
C GLU A 117 -15.94 -26.59 27.36
N ALA A 118 -16.01 -25.26 27.53
CA ALA A 118 -15.07 -24.36 26.88
C ALA A 118 -13.61 -24.56 27.36
N LEU A 119 -13.38 -24.87 28.63
CA LEU A 119 -12.05 -25.16 29.16
C LEU A 119 -11.50 -26.50 28.63
N ASN A 120 -12.35 -27.51 28.51
CA ASN A 120 -11.99 -28.79 27.88
C ASN A 120 -11.65 -28.58 26.40
N ALA A 121 -12.49 -27.84 25.67
CA ALA A 121 -12.24 -27.48 24.28
C ALA A 121 -10.93 -26.67 24.12
N TYR A 122 -10.58 -25.82 25.08
CA TYR A 122 -9.29 -25.12 25.09
C TYR A 122 -8.11 -26.10 25.15
N GLY A 123 -8.17 -27.13 25.99
CA GLY A 123 -7.17 -28.20 26.05
C GLY A 123 -7.09 -29.00 24.73
N ASP A 124 -8.24 -29.42 24.23
CA ASP A 124 -8.33 -30.16 22.96
C ASP A 124 -7.77 -29.36 21.77
N LEU A 125 -8.03 -28.06 21.73
CA LEU A 125 -7.52 -27.17 20.69
C LEU A 125 -6.00 -27.01 20.75
N LEU A 126 -5.39 -27.00 21.94
CA LEU A 126 -3.92 -26.98 22.06
C LEU A 126 -3.30 -28.29 21.57
N ILE A 127 -3.94 -29.43 21.86
CA ILE A 127 -3.52 -30.72 21.32
C ILE A 127 -3.66 -30.72 19.79
N ALA A 128 -4.79 -30.24 19.26
CA ALA A 128 -5.03 -30.14 17.83
C ALA A 128 -4.03 -29.20 17.13
N GLU A 129 -3.65 -28.08 17.75
CA GLU A 129 -2.64 -27.15 17.25
C GLU A 129 -1.26 -27.82 17.17
N GLY A 130 -0.88 -28.58 18.20
CA GLY A 130 0.37 -29.33 18.20
C GLY A 130 0.41 -30.37 17.07
N VAL A 131 -0.66 -31.14 16.88
CA VAL A 131 -0.77 -32.09 15.75
C VAL A 131 -0.71 -31.36 14.41
N TYR A 132 -1.39 -30.22 14.29
CA TYR A 132 -1.39 -29.38 13.09
C TYR A 132 0.03 -28.91 12.72
N HIS A 133 0.81 -28.47 13.71
CA HIS A 133 2.19 -28.08 13.49
C HIS A 133 3.12 -29.27 13.20
N VAL A 134 2.94 -30.43 13.82
CA VAL A 134 3.68 -31.66 13.48
C VAL A 134 3.46 -32.04 12.02
N VAL A 135 2.20 -32.10 11.59
CA VAL A 135 1.83 -32.44 10.20
C VAL A 135 2.33 -31.37 9.22
N SER A 136 2.43 -30.12 9.64
CA SER A 136 2.97 -29.01 8.84
C SER A 136 4.50 -28.95 8.84
N GLY A 137 5.21 -29.84 9.54
CA GLY A 137 6.67 -29.83 9.63
C GLY A 137 7.27 -28.75 10.55
N ARG A 138 6.45 -28.12 11.40
CA ARG A 138 6.83 -27.02 12.32
C ARG A 138 6.96 -27.53 13.75
N THR A 139 7.98 -28.36 14.01
CA THR A 139 8.15 -29.06 15.31
C THR A 139 8.35 -28.12 16.51
N GLU A 140 9.01 -26.97 16.34
CA GLU A 140 9.17 -25.99 17.42
C GLU A 140 7.82 -25.42 17.87
N MET A 141 6.93 -25.09 16.93
CA MET A 141 5.59 -24.59 17.25
C MET A 141 4.71 -25.69 17.86
N ALA A 142 4.89 -26.94 17.43
CA ALA A 142 4.24 -28.07 18.08
C ALA A 142 4.68 -28.22 19.54
N GLY A 143 5.99 -28.05 19.83
CA GLY A 143 6.52 -28.03 21.19
C GLY A 143 5.90 -26.91 22.04
N ALA A 144 5.84 -25.69 21.50
CA ALA A 144 5.23 -24.55 22.18
C ALA A 144 3.74 -24.78 22.51
N ALA A 145 2.97 -25.39 21.60
CA ALA A 145 1.58 -25.75 21.84
C ALA A 145 1.44 -26.80 22.97
N MET A 146 2.34 -27.78 23.03
CA MET A 146 2.35 -28.81 24.07
C MET A 146 2.80 -28.27 25.43
N ASP A 147 3.78 -27.36 25.48
CA ASP A 147 4.19 -26.67 26.71
C ASP A 147 3.03 -25.83 27.26
N ALA A 148 2.27 -25.18 26.39
CA ALA A 148 1.07 -24.46 26.77
C ALA A 148 -0.05 -25.39 27.27
N ALA A 149 -0.24 -26.56 26.63
CA ALA A 149 -1.19 -27.58 27.08
C ALA A 149 -0.85 -28.13 28.47
N ALA A 150 0.44 -28.25 28.78
CA ALA A 150 0.96 -28.61 30.10
C ALA A 150 0.89 -27.46 31.13
N GLY A 151 0.49 -26.25 30.71
CA GLY A 151 0.43 -25.06 31.56
C GLY A 151 1.80 -24.44 31.87
N MET A 152 2.85 -24.81 31.13
CA MET A 152 4.22 -24.32 31.33
C MET A 152 4.52 -23.07 30.52
N ALA A 153 3.72 -22.78 29.49
CA ALA A 153 3.91 -21.64 28.60
C ALA A 153 2.58 -20.97 28.24
N THR A 154 2.69 -19.77 27.66
CA THR A 154 1.56 -19.05 27.08
C THR A 154 1.14 -19.74 25.76
N PRO A 155 -0.18 -19.89 25.49
CA PRO A 155 -0.64 -20.54 24.28
C PRO A 155 -0.25 -19.77 23.00
N PRO A 156 0.20 -20.48 21.95
CA PRO A 156 0.41 -19.86 20.64
C PRO A 156 -0.92 -19.37 20.03
N GLU A 157 -0.84 -18.72 18.88
CA GLU A 157 -2.04 -18.46 18.08
C GLU A 157 -2.57 -19.78 17.51
N LEU A 158 -3.89 -20.00 17.64
CA LEU A 158 -4.53 -21.24 17.18
C LEU A 158 -4.78 -21.18 15.67
N GLU A 159 -3.77 -21.50 14.86
CA GLU A 159 -3.90 -21.54 13.40
C GLU A 159 -4.84 -22.66 12.93
N VAL A 160 -5.01 -23.73 13.71
CA VAL A 160 -5.92 -24.83 13.40
C VAL A 160 -7.37 -24.34 13.22
N LEU A 161 -7.74 -23.25 13.91
CA LEU A 161 -9.05 -22.61 13.83
C LEU A 161 -9.22 -21.67 12.63
N GLN A 162 -8.11 -21.20 12.03
CA GLN A 162 -8.19 -20.24 10.96
C GLN A 162 -8.70 -20.89 9.68
N THR A 163 -9.85 -20.45 9.18
CA THR A 163 -10.31 -20.85 7.86
C THR A 163 -9.32 -20.33 6.82
N PRO A 164 -8.62 -21.21 6.06
CA PRO A 164 -7.70 -20.75 5.04
C PRO A 164 -8.49 -19.97 4.00
N ARG A 165 -8.17 -18.69 3.81
CA ARG A 165 -8.76 -17.90 2.73
C ARG A 165 -8.23 -18.47 1.41
N SER A 166 -9.09 -19.07 0.60
CA SER A 166 -8.74 -19.49 -0.76
C SER A 166 -8.63 -18.26 -1.67
N GLY A 167 -7.56 -17.49 -1.52
CA GLY A 167 -7.19 -16.44 -2.45
C GLY A 167 -6.18 -16.98 -3.45
N ARG A 168 -6.49 -16.92 -4.75
CA ARG A 168 -5.47 -17.07 -5.79
C ARG A 168 -4.93 -15.67 -6.06
N SER A 169 -3.63 -15.44 -5.87
CA SER A 169 -3.02 -14.17 -6.27
C SER A 169 -3.10 -14.04 -7.80
N VAL A 170 -3.80 -13.02 -8.29
CA VAL A 170 -3.76 -12.63 -9.70
C VAL A 170 -2.81 -11.45 -9.79
N ALA A 171 -1.66 -11.65 -10.45
CA ALA A 171 -0.80 -10.54 -10.84
C ALA A 171 -1.34 -9.99 -12.18
N THR A 172 -1.78 -8.73 -12.17
CA THR A 172 -2.24 -8.05 -13.39
C THR A 172 -1.17 -7.06 -13.82
N THR A 173 -0.53 -7.31 -14.96
CA THR A 173 0.35 -6.35 -15.62
C THR A 173 -0.47 -5.56 -16.64
N VAL A 174 -0.49 -4.23 -16.51
CA VAL A 174 -1.09 -3.33 -17.50
C VAL A 174 0.03 -2.76 -18.35
N ALA A 175 0.02 -3.05 -19.64
CA ALA A 175 0.94 -2.47 -20.61
C ALA A 175 0.21 -1.42 -21.45
N PHE A 176 0.82 -0.25 -21.62
CA PHE A 176 0.32 0.80 -22.50
C PHE A 176 1.05 0.72 -23.85
N CYS A 177 0.34 0.35 -24.91
CA CYS A 177 0.91 0.20 -26.24
C CYS A 177 0.58 1.42 -27.11
N LEU A 178 1.61 2.14 -27.54
CA LEU A 178 1.49 3.28 -28.45
C LEU A 178 1.71 2.84 -29.90
N PRO A 179 0.97 3.39 -30.88
CA PRO A 179 1.26 3.18 -32.28
C PRO A 179 2.68 3.64 -32.61
N GLY A 180 3.47 2.75 -33.21
CA GLY A 180 4.85 3.06 -33.57
C GLY A 180 4.94 4.23 -34.54
N ALA A 181 5.75 5.22 -34.19
CA ALA A 181 6.10 6.34 -35.06
C ALA A 181 7.61 6.39 -35.29
N SER A 182 8.00 6.62 -36.54
CA SER A 182 9.40 6.82 -36.91
C SER A 182 9.82 8.25 -36.63
N GLY A 183 10.97 8.44 -35.98
CA GLY A 183 11.55 9.76 -35.77
C GLY A 183 12.04 10.35 -37.10
N THR A 184 11.39 11.40 -37.59
CA THR A 184 11.82 12.16 -38.78
C THR A 184 12.62 13.41 -38.42
N VAL A 185 12.79 13.70 -37.13
CA VAL A 185 13.46 14.89 -36.62
C VAL A 185 14.98 14.68 -36.65
N ALA A 186 15.69 15.54 -37.37
CA ALA A 186 17.15 15.54 -37.38
C ALA A 186 17.71 16.05 -36.04
N PRO A 187 18.82 15.49 -35.53
CA PRO A 187 19.43 15.92 -34.28
C PRO A 187 20.20 17.24 -34.47
N THR A 188 19.50 18.37 -34.29
CA THR A 188 20.05 19.72 -34.38
C THR A 188 19.93 20.46 -33.05
N ALA A 189 20.61 21.61 -32.91
CA ALA A 189 20.53 22.44 -31.70
C ALA A 189 19.11 22.95 -31.36
N THR A 190 18.20 22.93 -32.35
CA THR A 190 16.80 23.36 -32.21
C THR A 190 15.83 22.17 -32.19
N ALA A 191 16.31 20.93 -32.21
CA ALA A 191 15.45 19.77 -32.10
C ALA A 191 14.93 19.64 -30.66
N SER A 192 13.65 19.28 -30.51
CA SER A 192 13.11 18.95 -29.19
C SER A 192 13.73 17.64 -28.69
N PRO A 193 14.21 17.59 -27.43
CA PRO A 193 14.70 16.36 -26.84
C PRO A 193 13.60 15.30 -26.76
N THR A 194 12.37 15.66 -26.36
CA THR A 194 11.27 14.69 -26.24
C THR A 194 10.93 14.05 -27.59
N ALA A 195 10.98 14.83 -28.68
CA ALA A 195 10.75 14.32 -30.04
C ALA A 195 11.83 13.34 -30.53
N LEU A 196 13.08 13.51 -30.08
CA LEU A 196 14.18 12.59 -30.37
C LEU A 196 14.15 11.34 -29.46
N ALA A 197 13.68 11.50 -28.22
CA ALA A 197 13.61 10.43 -27.23
C ALA A 197 12.52 9.40 -27.55
N ASP A 198 11.30 9.87 -27.87
CA ASP A 198 10.20 8.98 -28.23
C ASP A 198 9.21 9.64 -29.21
N PRO A 199 9.34 9.36 -30.52
CA PRO A 199 8.42 9.88 -31.53
C PRO A 199 6.97 9.39 -31.35
N SER A 200 6.77 8.20 -30.80
CA SER A 200 5.44 7.60 -30.62
C SER A 200 4.69 8.31 -29.50
N LEU A 201 5.38 8.57 -28.39
CA LEU A 201 4.86 9.37 -27.28
C LEU A 201 4.50 10.79 -27.73
N VAL A 202 5.39 11.45 -28.47
CA VAL A 202 5.15 12.80 -29.00
C VAL A 202 3.90 12.86 -29.88
N ARG A 203 3.75 11.90 -30.80
CA ARG A 203 2.57 11.82 -31.67
C ARG A 203 1.30 11.59 -30.88
N TRP A 204 1.35 10.73 -29.88
CA TRP A 204 0.20 10.45 -29.02
C TRP A 204 -0.20 11.67 -28.19
N LEU A 205 0.74 12.31 -27.49
CA LEU A 205 0.47 13.53 -26.71
C LEU A 205 -0.14 14.62 -27.57
N PHE A 206 0.44 14.88 -28.74
CA PHE A 206 -0.08 15.88 -29.68
C PHE A 206 -1.54 15.58 -30.07
N ASN A 207 -1.84 14.34 -30.44
CA ASN A 207 -3.19 13.95 -30.86
C ASN A 207 -4.20 14.03 -29.70
N GLN A 208 -3.82 13.60 -28.49
CA GLN A 208 -4.71 13.64 -27.33
C GLN A 208 -5.04 15.08 -26.93
N THR A 209 -4.04 15.96 -26.87
CA THR A 209 -4.24 17.38 -26.59
C THR A 209 -5.08 18.05 -27.67
N ALA A 210 -4.77 17.83 -28.95
CA ALA A 210 -5.51 18.42 -30.06
C ALA A 210 -6.96 17.94 -30.09
N SER A 211 -7.21 16.65 -29.82
CA SER A 211 -8.57 16.10 -29.79
C SER A 211 -9.40 16.63 -28.63
N ALA A 212 -8.79 16.88 -27.46
CA ALA A 212 -9.50 17.37 -26.29
C ALA A 212 -9.91 18.85 -26.42
N ALA A 213 -9.05 19.67 -27.01
CA ALA A 213 -9.27 21.13 -27.13
C ALA A 213 -9.69 21.59 -28.55
N GLY A 214 -9.76 20.68 -29.52
CA GLY A 214 -10.02 20.96 -30.94
C GLY A 214 -8.80 21.47 -31.73
N SER A 215 -7.87 22.17 -31.09
CA SER A 215 -6.57 22.55 -31.67
C SER A 215 -5.52 22.78 -30.59
N ILE A 216 -4.23 22.73 -30.95
CA ILE A 216 -3.14 23.02 -30.01
C ILE A 216 -3.16 24.48 -29.54
N ALA A 217 -3.48 25.43 -30.43
CA ALA A 217 -3.58 26.84 -30.06
C ALA A 217 -4.73 27.10 -29.07
N ALA A 218 -5.82 26.33 -29.17
CA ALA A 218 -6.91 26.39 -28.20
C ALA A 218 -6.57 25.70 -26.87
N ALA A 219 -5.79 24.61 -26.90
CA ALA A 219 -5.33 23.92 -25.70
C ALA A 219 -4.37 24.78 -24.88
N PHE A 220 -3.45 25.46 -25.56
CA PHE A 220 -2.41 26.26 -24.94
C PHE A 220 -2.53 27.72 -25.35
N ASN A 221 -3.49 28.39 -24.72
CA ASN A 221 -3.60 29.84 -24.71
C ASN A 221 -3.48 30.35 -23.28
N TRP A 222 -2.82 31.50 -23.16
CA TRP A 222 -2.73 32.26 -21.92
C TRP A 222 -3.05 33.71 -22.21
N ASP A 223 -3.89 34.28 -21.36
CA ASP A 223 -4.22 35.70 -21.40
C ASP A 223 -3.37 36.41 -20.36
N VAL A 224 -2.36 37.15 -20.83
CA VAL A 224 -1.40 37.86 -19.97
C VAL A 224 -1.85 39.30 -19.80
N VAL A 225 -1.97 39.73 -18.55
CA VAL A 225 -2.26 41.12 -18.21
C VAL A 225 -0.97 41.94 -18.37
N GLN A 226 -0.95 42.80 -19.38
CA GLN A 226 0.15 43.71 -19.69
C GLN A 226 -0.19 45.12 -19.18
N ARG A 227 0.81 45.81 -18.60
CA ARG A 227 0.69 47.24 -18.26
C ARG A 227 1.78 48.05 -18.94
N ILE A 228 1.39 48.95 -19.84
CA ILE A 228 2.28 49.92 -20.48
C ILE A 228 1.65 51.31 -20.34
N ASN A 229 2.43 52.29 -19.86
CA ASN A 229 1.98 53.68 -19.70
C ASN A 229 0.64 53.82 -18.97
N GLU A 230 0.48 53.11 -17.85
CA GLU A 230 -0.75 53.08 -17.00
C GLU A 230 -2.00 52.46 -17.65
N VAL A 231 -1.93 52.02 -18.91
CA VAL A 231 -3.00 51.27 -19.58
C VAL A 231 -2.80 49.78 -19.36
N THR A 232 -3.86 49.08 -18.94
CA THR A 232 -3.86 47.62 -18.75
C THR A 232 -4.59 46.96 -19.92
N THR A 233 -3.90 46.06 -20.63
CA THR A 233 -4.45 45.30 -21.76
C THR A 233 -4.14 43.82 -21.60
N THR A 234 -4.98 42.96 -22.18
CA THR A 234 -4.74 41.52 -22.20
C THR A 234 -4.11 41.11 -23.52
N VAL A 235 -2.98 40.41 -23.45
CA VAL A 235 -2.26 39.86 -24.62
C VAL A 235 -2.39 38.35 -24.59
N ASN A 236 -2.84 37.77 -25.70
CA ASN A 236 -2.92 36.33 -25.85
C ASN A 236 -1.54 35.77 -26.25
N VAL A 237 -1.08 34.75 -25.52
CA VAL A 237 0.19 34.05 -25.76
C VAL A 237 -0.09 32.59 -26.01
N THR A 238 0.55 32.02 -27.04
CA THR A 238 0.47 30.60 -27.40
C THR A 238 1.81 29.89 -27.21
N LEU A 239 1.82 28.55 -27.27
CA LEU A 239 3.08 27.78 -27.19
C LEU A 239 4.08 28.13 -28.31
N ASP A 240 3.60 28.45 -29.51
CA ASP A 240 4.47 28.81 -30.63
C ASP A 240 5.18 30.16 -30.37
N ASP A 241 4.52 31.11 -29.68
CA ASP A 241 5.14 32.38 -29.25
C ASP A 241 6.25 32.15 -28.21
N VAL A 242 6.02 31.19 -27.30
CA VAL A 242 7.04 30.77 -26.33
C VAL A 242 8.19 30.01 -27.01
N GLY A 243 7.92 29.40 -28.18
CA GLY A 243 8.86 28.56 -28.91
C GLY A 243 8.96 27.15 -28.33
N LEU A 244 7.92 26.69 -27.64
CA LEU A 244 7.82 25.34 -27.08
C LEU A 244 6.82 24.51 -27.88
N ARG A 245 7.00 23.20 -27.88
CA ARG A 245 5.99 22.26 -28.38
C ARG A 245 5.22 21.68 -27.20
N VAL A 246 4.06 21.09 -27.48
CA VAL A 246 3.19 20.43 -26.50
C VAL A 246 3.98 19.51 -25.56
N TYR A 247 4.82 18.66 -26.14
CA TYR A 247 5.63 17.67 -25.42
C TYR A 247 6.90 18.23 -24.77
N ASP A 248 7.29 19.48 -25.05
CA ASP A 248 8.39 20.15 -24.33
C ASP A 248 7.92 20.63 -22.95
N THR A 249 6.62 20.94 -22.82
CA THR A 249 6.02 21.37 -21.55
C THR A 249 6.10 20.31 -20.46
N ALA A 250 6.21 19.03 -20.85
CA ALA A 250 6.36 17.87 -19.98
C ALA A 250 7.57 17.95 -19.03
N VAL A 251 8.64 18.60 -19.47
CA VAL A 251 9.91 18.70 -18.71
C VAL A 251 9.90 19.91 -17.79
N LEU A 252 8.93 20.82 -17.95
CA LEU A 252 8.81 22.07 -17.22
C LEU A 252 7.85 21.94 -16.04
N SER A 253 8.21 22.55 -14.91
CA SER A 253 7.26 22.71 -13.81
C SER A 253 6.19 23.76 -14.17
N PRO A 254 4.99 23.71 -13.56
CA PRO A 254 3.93 24.68 -13.83
C PRO A 254 4.39 26.13 -13.58
N GLY A 255 5.11 26.35 -12.48
CA GLY A 255 5.67 27.67 -12.16
C GLY A 255 6.67 28.16 -13.21
N LEU A 256 7.47 27.26 -13.78
CA LEU A 256 8.45 27.63 -14.80
C LEU A 256 7.79 27.96 -16.14
N LEU A 257 6.80 27.17 -16.55
CA LEU A 257 6.02 27.45 -17.77
C LEU A 257 5.32 28.81 -17.63
N HIS A 258 4.73 29.08 -16.46
CA HIS A 258 4.10 30.36 -16.16
C HIS A 258 5.10 31.54 -16.29
N GLN A 259 6.33 31.40 -15.76
CA GLN A 259 7.37 32.42 -15.92
C GLN A 259 7.76 32.62 -17.39
N LEU A 260 7.93 31.54 -18.15
CA LEU A 260 8.27 31.63 -19.57
C LEU A 260 7.18 32.32 -20.39
N VAL A 261 5.91 32.13 -20.05
CA VAL A 261 4.78 32.82 -20.69
C VAL A 261 4.78 34.31 -20.34
N LEU A 262 4.98 34.67 -19.07
CA LEU A 262 5.07 36.07 -18.64
C LEU A 262 6.24 36.80 -19.31
N ASP A 263 7.40 36.15 -19.43
CA ASP A 263 8.60 36.74 -20.04
C ASP A 263 8.49 36.95 -21.55
N GLN A 264 7.44 36.43 -22.22
CA GLN A 264 7.16 36.75 -23.63
C GLN A 264 6.47 38.12 -23.80
N VAL A 265 5.85 38.65 -22.76
CA VAL A 265 5.11 39.91 -22.82
C VAL A 265 5.89 40.98 -22.06
N ASP A 266 6.42 41.97 -22.78
CA ASP A 266 7.09 43.11 -22.15
C ASP A 266 6.12 43.85 -21.23
N GLY A 267 6.41 43.91 -19.92
CA GLY A 267 5.50 44.49 -18.92
C GLY A 267 4.33 43.58 -18.50
N GLY A 268 4.44 42.26 -18.75
CA GLY A 268 3.51 41.26 -18.22
C GLY A 268 3.54 41.20 -16.70
N LEU A 269 2.37 41.35 -16.08
CA LEU A 269 2.20 41.35 -14.63
C LEU A 269 1.76 39.98 -14.11
N GLU A 270 0.70 39.43 -14.71
CA GLU A 270 0.04 38.21 -14.25
C GLU A 270 -0.69 37.53 -15.41
N ILE A 271 -0.85 36.20 -15.33
CA ILE A 271 -1.69 35.41 -16.22
C ILE A 271 -3.09 35.32 -15.62
N VAL A 272 -4.12 35.57 -16.44
CA VAL A 272 -5.53 35.45 -16.00
C VAL A 272 -5.79 34.03 -15.46
N PRO A 273 -6.37 33.89 -14.24
CA PRO A 273 -6.67 32.59 -13.65
C PRO A 273 -7.59 31.75 -14.53
N GLY A 274 -7.33 30.44 -14.60
CA GLY A 274 -8.13 29.50 -15.38
C GLY A 274 -7.82 29.49 -16.88
N ALA A 275 -6.65 29.99 -17.28
CA ALA A 275 -6.14 29.87 -18.65
C ALA A 275 -6.13 28.41 -19.12
N ALA A 276 -6.56 28.15 -20.36
CA ALA A 276 -6.63 26.78 -20.88
C ALA A 276 -5.25 26.10 -20.92
N GLY A 277 -4.19 26.89 -21.11
CA GLY A 277 -2.82 26.38 -21.11
C GLY A 277 -2.37 25.75 -19.78
N ASP A 278 -2.86 26.25 -18.63
CA ASP A 278 -2.52 25.68 -17.33
C ASP A 278 -3.21 24.32 -17.12
N ALA A 279 -4.49 24.23 -17.51
CA ALA A 279 -5.24 22.98 -17.46
C ALA A 279 -4.64 21.92 -18.40
N SER A 280 -4.28 22.32 -19.63
CA SER A 280 -3.64 21.43 -20.60
C SER A 280 -2.25 20.98 -20.13
N HIS A 281 -1.49 21.84 -19.45
CA HIS A 281 -0.20 21.47 -18.89
C HIS A 281 -0.33 20.42 -17.78
N GLN A 282 -1.28 20.62 -16.85
CA GLN A 282 -1.57 19.63 -15.80
C GLN A 282 -1.97 18.28 -16.40
N GLN A 283 -2.83 18.30 -17.43
CA GLN A 283 -3.25 17.08 -18.11
C GLN A 283 -2.06 16.33 -18.74
N ILE A 284 -1.08 17.04 -19.31
CA ILE A 284 0.15 16.40 -19.84
C ILE A 284 0.97 15.76 -18.72
N LEU A 285 1.13 16.43 -17.58
CA LEU A 285 1.87 15.89 -16.44
C LEU A 285 1.19 14.62 -15.89
N GLU A 286 -0.13 14.60 -15.80
CA GLU A 286 -0.92 13.42 -15.44
C GLU A 286 -0.74 12.28 -16.46
N MET A 287 -0.79 12.59 -17.76
CA MET A 287 -0.59 11.59 -18.81
C MET A 287 0.80 10.95 -18.76
N ILE A 288 1.84 11.73 -18.49
CA ILE A 288 3.22 11.23 -18.44
C ILE A 288 3.46 10.38 -17.19
N THR A 289 2.89 10.76 -16.06
CA THR A 289 2.96 9.94 -14.84
C THR A 289 2.29 8.58 -15.02
N MET A 290 1.23 8.48 -15.83
CA MET A 290 0.58 7.20 -16.17
C MET A 290 1.45 6.29 -17.06
N ILE A 291 2.22 6.83 -17.99
CA ILE A 291 3.02 6.04 -18.94
C ILE A 291 4.31 5.50 -18.28
N GLY A 292 4.83 6.21 -17.27
CA GLY A 292 6.02 5.81 -16.52
C GLY A 292 7.32 6.07 -17.30
N GLY A 293 8.45 5.83 -16.62
CA GLY A 293 9.79 6.20 -17.11
C GLY A 293 10.63 5.06 -17.70
N ARG A 294 10.10 3.83 -17.79
CA ARG A 294 10.84 2.66 -18.28
C ARG A 294 10.11 2.05 -19.48
N PRO A 295 10.74 1.96 -20.66
CA PRO A 295 10.13 1.29 -21.79
C PRO A 295 9.93 -0.20 -21.46
N ALA A 296 8.82 -0.78 -21.92
CA ALA A 296 8.58 -2.21 -21.79
C ALA A 296 9.56 -2.98 -22.69
N LEU A 297 10.33 -3.89 -22.09
CA LEU A 297 11.16 -4.85 -22.82
C LEU A 297 10.37 -6.14 -23.06
N PRO A 298 10.74 -6.98 -24.04
CA PRO A 298 10.08 -8.25 -24.29
C PRO A 298 9.95 -9.13 -23.05
N GLU A 299 10.96 -9.13 -22.17
CA GLU A 299 10.96 -9.83 -20.87
C GLU A 299 9.86 -9.37 -19.91
N ASN A 300 9.39 -8.13 -20.01
CA ASN A 300 8.31 -7.59 -19.17
C ASN A 300 6.92 -8.04 -19.62
N LEU A 301 6.82 -8.66 -20.80
CA LEU A 301 5.57 -9.06 -21.44
C LEU A 301 5.35 -10.58 -21.43
N VAL A 302 6.23 -11.33 -20.77
CA VAL A 302 6.13 -12.81 -20.69
C VAL A 302 5.86 -13.24 -19.25
N ALA A 303 5.17 -14.37 -19.07
CA ALA A 303 4.88 -14.90 -17.76
C ALA A 303 6.16 -15.40 -17.05
N PRO A 304 6.21 -15.38 -15.70
CA PRO A 304 7.33 -15.95 -14.96
C PRO A 304 7.55 -17.43 -15.33
N GLY A 305 8.73 -17.76 -15.85
CA GLY A 305 9.12 -19.11 -16.25
C GLY A 305 9.14 -19.36 -17.76
N ASP A 306 8.55 -18.45 -18.55
CA ASP A 306 8.62 -18.51 -20.01
C ASP A 306 9.90 -17.84 -20.54
N THR A 307 10.37 -18.30 -21.71
CA THR A 307 11.56 -17.72 -22.35
C THR A 307 11.21 -16.43 -23.07
N ALA A 308 11.88 -15.32 -22.72
CA ALA A 308 11.65 -14.03 -23.34
C ALA A 308 12.18 -13.97 -24.80
N PRO A 309 11.48 -13.28 -25.72
CA PRO A 309 12.02 -12.97 -27.05
C PRO A 309 13.30 -12.13 -26.99
N ASP A 310 14.11 -12.17 -28.06
CA ASP A 310 15.32 -11.36 -28.16
C ASP A 310 15.01 -9.84 -28.08
N ALA A 311 15.63 -9.17 -27.12
CA ALA A 311 15.52 -7.73 -26.92
C ALA A 311 16.47 -6.90 -27.81
N GLY A 312 17.36 -7.56 -28.57
CA GLY A 312 18.36 -6.93 -29.44
C GLY A 312 17.82 -5.79 -30.32
N PRO A 313 16.74 -5.99 -31.10
CA PRO A 313 16.18 -4.94 -31.95
C PRO A 313 15.70 -3.71 -31.17
N VAL A 314 15.06 -3.91 -30.01
CA VAL A 314 14.58 -2.82 -29.14
C VAL A 314 15.76 -2.04 -28.56
N LEU A 315 16.81 -2.75 -28.12
CA LEU A 315 18.01 -2.12 -27.58
C LEU A 315 18.79 -1.33 -28.64
N VAL A 316 18.82 -1.79 -29.88
CA VAL A 316 19.44 -1.06 -31.00
C VAL A 316 18.69 0.24 -31.29
N ASP A 317 17.36 0.20 -31.31
CA ASP A 317 16.53 1.40 -31.49
C ASP A 317 16.71 2.39 -30.33
N LEU A 318 16.61 1.94 -29.07
CA LEU A 318 16.83 2.79 -27.90
C LEU A 318 18.23 3.43 -27.89
N ARG A 319 19.25 2.69 -28.31
CA ARG A 319 20.62 3.23 -28.45
C ARG A 319 20.71 4.30 -29.53
N SER A 320 20.05 4.09 -30.67
CA SER A 320 19.98 5.09 -31.75
C SER A 320 19.32 6.39 -31.28
N ARG A 321 18.21 6.30 -30.56
CA ARG A 321 17.52 7.47 -29.97
C ARG A 321 18.39 8.21 -28.96
N LEU A 322 19.10 7.47 -28.10
CA LEU A 322 20.05 8.06 -27.15
C LEU A 322 21.21 8.80 -27.85
N GLU A 323 21.71 8.27 -28.96
CA GLU A 323 22.78 8.89 -29.71
C GLU A 323 22.31 10.17 -30.42
N ASN A 324 21.09 10.17 -30.96
CA ASN A 324 20.46 11.36 -31.52
C ASN A 324 20.27 12.46 -30.45
N LEU A 325 19.85 12.08 -29.24
CA LEU A 325 19.77 13.00 -28.10
C LEU A 325 21.14 13.58 -27.75
N ARG A 326 22.19 12.76 -27.65
CA ARG A 326 23.56 13.23 -27.37
C ARG A 326 24.07 14.18 -28.43
N THR A 327 23.82 13.88 -29.71
CA THR A 327 24.20 14.72 -30.84
C THR A 327 23.49 16.08 -30.76
N SER A 328 22.18 16.08 -30.48
CA SER A 328 21.40 17.31 -30.28
C SER A 328 21.88 18.13 -29.08
N ALA A 329 22.19 17.49 -27.94
CA ALA A 329 22.73 18.16 -26.76
C ALA A 329 24.09 18.82 -27.06
N ALA A 330 25.00 18.12 -27.75
CA ALA A 330 26.29 18.67 -28.16
C ALA A 330 26.13 19.87 -29.11
N ALA A 331 25.20 19.77 -30.07
CA ALA A 331 24.87 20.86 -30.97
C ALA A 331 24.30 22.09 -30.23
N LEU A 332 23.45 21.87 -29.22
CA LEU A 332 22.92 22.94 -28.37
C LEU A 332 24.02 23.62 -27.56
N ILE A 333 24.95 22.86 -26.95
CA ILE A 333 26.09 23.43 -26.22
C ILE A 333 26.95 24.30 -27.15
N ALA A 334 27.27 23.80 -28.34
CA ALA A 334 28.01 24.56 -29.33
C ALA A 334 27.27 25.85 -29.77
N PHE A 335 25.95 25.75 -29.97
CA PHE A 335 25.09 26.89 -30.30
C PHE A 335 25.05 27.94 -29.19
N MET A 336 24.91 27.53 -27.93
CA MET A 336 24.93 28.44 -26.79
C MET A 336 26.28 29.15 -26.68
N ASN A 337 27.40 28.42 -26.79
CA ASN A 337 28.73 29.02 -26.75
C ASN A 337 28.96 30.03 -27.88
N GLY A 338 28.46 29.75 -29.09
CA GLY A 338 28.56 30.66 -30.24
C GLY A 338 27.71 31.93 -30.10
N THR A 339 26.67 31.92 -29.28
CA THR A 339 25.76 33.06 -29.08
C THR A 339 26.12 33.95 -27.89
N LEU A 340 27.11 33.55 -27.07
CA LEU A 340 27.55 34.31 -25.88
C LEU A 340 27.93 35.76 -26.20
N THR A 341 28.62 36.01 -27.32
CA THR A 341 29.02 37.35 -27.76
C THR A 341 28.07 37.95 -28.81
N GLY A 342 26.93 37.32 -29.04
CA GLY A 342 25.94 37.72 -30.05
C GLY A 342 24.98 38.80 -29.57
N SER A 343 23.98 39.10 -30.41
CA SER A 343 22.89 40.01 -30.03
C SER A 343 21.99 39.41 -28.95
N THR A 344 21.31 40.26 -28.18
CA THR A 344 20.35 39.83 -27.15
C THR A 344 19.29 38.87 -27.69
N ASN A 345 18.87 39.04 -28.95
CA ASN A 345 17.90 38.14 -29.60
C ASN A 345 18.49 36.75 -29.86
N ALA A 346 19.76 36.66 -30.25
CA ALA A 346 20.45 35.38 -30.43
C ALA A 346 20.61 34.64 -29.09
N GLN A 347 20.97 35.37 -28.03
CA GLN A 347 21.04 34.81 -26.67
C GLN A 347 19.67 34.34 -26.16
N LYS A 348 18.60 35.12 -26.35
CA LYS A 348 17.22 34.73 -26.02
C LYS A 348 16.80 33.47 -26.80
N GLY A 349 17.14 33.37 -28.09
CA GLY A 349 16.87 32.18 -28.90
C GLY A 349 17.58 30.92 -28.38
N ALA A 350 18.84 31.07 -27.95
CA ALA A 350 19.60 29.97 -27.33
C ALA A 350 18.98 29.53 -25.99
N MET A 351 18.53 30.47 -25.16
CA MET A 351 17.84 30.18 -23.90
C MET A 351 16.49 29.48 -24.12
N ARG A 352 15.74 29.85 -25.17
CA ARG A 352 14.50 29.13 -25.54
C ARG A 352 14.77 27.68 -25.93
N ASN A 353 15.85 27.42 -26.68
CA ASN A 353 16.23 26.04 -27.01
C ASN A 353 16.67 25.26 -25.76
N ALA A 354 17.37 25.89 -24.82
CA ALA A 354 17.73 25.29 -23.54
C ALA A 354 16.49 24.97 -22.68
N ALA A 355 15.47 25.84 -22.70
CA ALA A 355 14.22 25.62 -21.98
C ALA A 355 13.51 24.33 -22.41
N ARG A 356 13.61 23.91 -23.69
CA ARG A 356 13.07 22.62 -24.15
C ARG A 356 13.70 21.40 -23.46
N TRP A 357 14.91 21.56 -22.93
CA TRP A 357 15.61 20.54 -22.14
C TRP A 357 15.31 20.64 -20.63
N GLY A 358 14.39 21.51 -20.23
CA GLY A 358 14.17 21.86 -18.82
C GLY A 358 15.31 22.68 -18.22
N ILE A 359 16.26 23.15 -19.04
CA ILE A 359 17.37 23.98 -18.60
C ILE A 359 16.94 25.43 -18.71
N VAL A 360 16.68 26.04 -17.56
CA VAL A 360 16.34 27.45 -17.44
C VAL A 360 17.31 28.14 -16.51
N PRO A 361 17.69 29.40 -16.79
CA PRO A 361 18.46 30.18 -15.84
C PRO A 361 17.70 30.23 -14.52
N GLN A 362 18.36 29.94 -13.41
CA GLN A 362 17.81 30.25 -12.11
C GLN A 362 17.64 31.77 -12.08
N THR A 363 16.41 32.25 -12.18
CA THR A 363 16.09 33.66 -11.96
C THR A 363 16.44 33.92 -10.51
N SER A 364 17.65 34.42 -10.25
CA SER A 364 17.96 35.09 -9.00
C SER A 364 16.86 36.12 -8.81
N ALA A 365 16.07 35.91 -7.75
CA ALA A 365 14.86 36.63 -7.41
C ALA A 365 14.82 38.02 -8.03
N ARG A 366 13.76 38.32 -8.82
CA ARG A 366 13.44 39.69 -9.24
C ARG A 366 13.70 40.60 -8.04
N ARG A 367 14.78 41.37 -8.14
CA ARG A 367 15.23 42.31 -7.13
C ARG A 367 14.01 43.14 -6.75
N ALA A 368 13.58 43.05 -5.50
CA ALA A 368 12.51 43.86 -4.96
C ALA A 368 12.77 45.30 -5.41
N LEU A 369 11.79 45.87 -6.14
CA LEU A 369 11.76 47.31 -6.36
C LEU A 369 11.73 47.96 -4.97
N PRO A 370 12.60 48.96 -4.70
CA PRO A 370 12.57 49.67 -3.44
C PRO A 370 11.28 50.50 -3.34
N GLU A 371 10.63 50.36 -2.19
CA GLU A 371 9.52 51.12 -1.56
C GLU A 371 8.56 51.93 -2.44
#